data_AF-A0A7V8J121-F1
#
_entry.id   AF-A0A7V8J121-F1
#
_cell.length_a   1.000
_cell.length_b   1.000
_cell.length_c   1.000
_cell.angle_alpha   90.00
_cell.angle_beta   90.00
_cell.angle_gamma   90.00
#
_symmetry.space_group_name_H-M   'P 1'
#
loop_
_entity.id
_entity.type
_entity.pdbx_description
1 polymer ?
#
loop_
_entity_poly.entity_id
_entity_poly.type
_entity_poly.pdbx_seq_one_letter_code
_entity_poly.pdbx_strand_id
1 'polypeptide(L)'
;MQQSAERTQLSPDGEGVMLARELEVAERIRGGSGLFSIRQMASIHKMSIPFMRAFATRHGITFAGADGNCTKRLSSAVIKREAEHSSAIVARSVNRKPLETLDSSKITPDQRERARRRDQQSVNGFIEYLRELSKTHTREQAAKVAGISPTFMRTMAYNQNLVFVGETTAITRPVTPAVIRKLQSTLFRPSKEMTPSTSRQLREYVMDDTPDEF
;
A
#
# COMPACT_ATOMS: atom_id res chain seq x y z
N MET A 1 -5.17 -5.48 -56.31
CA MET A 1 -5.01 -4.05 -55.97
C MET A 1 -5.27 -3.92 -54.47
N GLN A 2 -4.20 -3.90 -53.68
CA GLN A 2 -4.27 -3.80 -52.22
C GLN A 2 -4.27 -2.32 -51.83
N GLN A 3 -5.26 -1.93 -51.04
CA GLN A 3 -5.36 -0.60 -50.44
C GLN A 3 -4.30 -0.47 -49.35
N SER A 4 -3.32 0.39 -49.58
CA SER A 4 -2.37 0.86 -48.59
C SER A 4 -3.10 1.77 -47.61
N ALA A 5 -3.49 1.25 -46.45
CA ALA A 5 -3.89 2.08 -45.32
C ALA A 5 -2.63 2.79 -44.79
N GLU A 6 -2.52 4.08 -45.08
CA GLU A 6 -1.58 5.00 -44.45
C GLU A 6 -1.78 4.93 -42.94
N ARG A 7 -0.91 4.15 -42.28
CA ARG A 7 -0.80 4.13 -40.82
C ARG A 7 -0.08 5.42 -40.44
N THR A 8 -0.87 6.48 -40.19
CA THR A 8 -0.40 7.71 -39.58
C THR A 8 0.30 7.35 -38.27
N GLN A 9 1.63 7.37 -38.27
CA GLN A 9 2.42 7.35 -37.06
C GLN A 9 2.17 8.68 -36.36
N LEU A 10 1.15 8.74 -35.49
CA LEU A 10 1.03 9.83 -34.53
C LEU A 10 2.24 9.74 -33.59
N SER A 11 3.24 10.55 -33.87
CA SER A 11 4.24 10.93 -32.88
C SER A 11 3.49 11.51 -31.68
N PRO A 12 3.76 11.11 -30.42
CA PRO A 12 3.16 11.78 -29.28
C PRO A 12 3.67 13.21 -29.28
N ASP A 13 2.77 14.16 -29.51
CA ASP A 13 3.10 15.58 -29.55
C ASP A 13 3.83 15.97 -28.26
N GLY A 14 5.08 16.41 -28.37
CA GLY A 14 5.91 16.81 -27.23
C GLY A 14 5.25 17.89 -26.36
N GLU A 15 4.31 18.64 -26.92
CA GLU A 15 3.47 19.61 -26.20
C GLU A 15 2.53 18.97 -25.19
N GLY A 16 1.92 17.82 -25.49
CA GLY A 16 1.01 17.12 -24.58
C GLY A 16 1.73 16.59 -23.34
N VAL A 17 2.96 16.12 -23.50
CA VAL A 17 3.81 15.64 -22.39
C VAL A 17 4.23 16.80 -21.48
N MET A 18 4.56 17.95 -22.07
CA MET A 18 4.94 19.14 -21.33
C MET A 18 3.76 19.73 -20.55
N LEU A 19 2.57 19.77 -21.14
CA LEU A 19 1.34 20.20 -20.47
C LEU A 19 0.95 19.27 -19.31
N ALA A 20 1.02 17.95 -19.52
CA ALA A 20 0.76 16.97 -18.45
C ALA A 20 1.73 17.15 -17.27
N ARG A 21 3.01 17.39 -17.56
CA ARG A 21 4.02 17.66 -16.54
C ARG A 21 3.78 19.00 -15.83
N GLU A 22 3.35 20.02 -16.55
CA GLU A 22 3.00 21.32 -15.96
C GLU A 22 1.84 21.18 -14.96
N LEU A 23 0.79 20.44 -15.33
CA LEU A 23 -0.34 20.16 -14.46
C LEU A 23 0.06 19.34 -13.22
N GLU A 24 0.94 18.34 -13.38
CA GLU A 24 1.44 17.56 -12.24
C GLU A 24 2.20 18.45 -11.24
N VAL A 25 3.01 19.37 -11.75
CA VAL A 25 3.73 20.36 -10.93
C VAL A 25 2.74 21.31 -10.26
N ALA A 26 1.68 21.73 -10.96
CA ALA A 26 0.64 22.59 -10.41
C ALA A 26 -0.11 21.93 -9.25
N GLU A 27 -0.54 20.68 -9.38
CA GLU A 27 -1.21 19.94 -8.32
C GLU A 27 -0.31 19.75 -7.09
N ARG A 28 0.99 19.50 -7.31
CA ARG A 28 1.96 19.38 -6.20
C ARG A 28 2.12 20.69 -5.44
N ILE A 29 2.30 21.79 -6.17
CA ILE A 29 2.40 23.12 -5.59
C ILE A 29 1.11 23.48 -4.84
N ARG A 30 -0.06 23.11 -5.39
CA ARG A 30 -1.36 23.28 -4.74
C ARG A 30 -1.47 22.49 -3.43
N GLY A 31 -1.01 21.24 -3.41
CA GLY A 31 -0.99 20.41 -2.20
C GLY A 31 -0.16 21.02 -1.06
N GLY A 32 0.91 21.75 -1.39
CA GLY A 32 1.74 22.46 -0.42
C GLY A 32 1.33 23.92 -0.19
N SER A 33 0.44 24.51 -0.98
CA SER A 33 0.20 25.96 -0.98
C SER A 33 -0.49 26.44 0.30
N GLY A 34 -1.28 25.59 0.96
CA GLY A 34 -1.90 25.90 2.26
C GLY A 34 -0.92 25.93 3.44
N LEU A 35 0.29 25.36 3.28
CA LEU A 35 1.29 25.25 4.34
C LEU A 35 2.46 26.20 4.13
N PHE A 36 2.93 26.34 2.89
CA PHE A 36 4.13 27.10 2.56
C PHE A 36 3.79 28.45 1.93
N SER A 37 4.55 29.47 2.33
CA SER A 37 4.52 30.77 1.66
C SER A 37 5.10 30.67 0.25
N ILE A 38 4.75 31.63 -0.61
CA ILE A 38 5.25 31.70 -1.98
C ILE A 38 6.78 31.70 -2.07
N ARG A 39 7.48 32.32 -1.11
CA ARG A 39 8.96 32.34 -1.05
C ARG A 39 9.54 30.97 -0.75
N GLN A 40 8.94 30.23 0.18
CA GLN A 40 9.36 28.88 0.52
C GLN A 40 9.11 27.93 -0.64
N MET A 41 7.95 28.03 -1.28
CA MET A 41 7.61 27.20 -2.42
C MET A 41 8.53 27.47 -3.62
N ALA A 42 8.85 28.74 -3.89
CA ALA A 42 9.85 29.11 -4.91
C ALA A 42 11.22 28.48 -4.63
N SER A 43 11.65 28.49 -3.37
CA SER A 43 12.92 27.88 -2.96
C SER A 43 12.92 26.35 -3.07
N ILE A 44 11.82 25.68 -2.69
CA ILE A 44 11.67 24.22 -2.76
C ILE A 44 11.72 23.75 -4.23
N HIS A 45 10.99 24.43 -5.11
CA HIS A 45 10.90 24.06 -6.52
C HIS A 45 12.02 24.66 -7.39
N LYS A 46 12.97 25.40 -6.81
CA LYS A 46 14.05 26.12 -7.51
C LYS A 46 13.53 27.02 -8.65
N MET A 47 12.42 27.70 -8.41
CA MET A 47 11.80 28.62 -9.35
C MET A 47 11.98 30.07 -8.89
N SER A 48 12.02 31.02 -9.82
CA SER A 48 12.07 32.44 -9.46
C SER A 48 10.73 32.87 -8.84
N ILE A 49 10.76 33.81 -7.89
CA ILE A 49 9.54 34.33 -7.25
C ILE A 49 8.57 34.95 -8.30
N PRO A 50 9.02 35.74 -9.29
CA PRO A 50 8.14 36.24 -10.34
C PRO A 50 7.49 35.12 -11.16
N PHE A 51 8.26 34.08 -11.50
CA PHE A 51 7.73 32.92 -12.21
C PHE A 51 6.68 32.18 -11.39
N MET A 52 6.93 31.96 -10.10
CA MET A 52 5.99 31.32 -9.19
C MET A 52 4.69 32.11 -9.03
N ARG A 53 4.75 33.45 -9.04
CA ARG A 53 3.55 34.30 -9.03
C ARG A 53 2.73 34.08 -10.30
N ALA A 54 3.36 34.19 -11.47
CA ALA A 54 2.68 33.99 -12.75
C ALA A 54 2.12 32.56 -12.89
N PHE A 55 2.87 31.56 -12.41
CA PHE A 55 2.43 30.17 -12.38
C PHE A 55 1.21 29.97 -11.47
N ALA A 56 1.23 30.54 -10.28
CA ALA A 56 0.11 30.47 -9.35
C ALA A 56 -1.14 31.17 -9.87
N THR A 57 -1.00 32.32 -10.53
CA THR A 57 -2.14 33.00 -11.20
C THR A 57 -2.72 32.15 -12.31
N ARG A 58 -1.88 31.51 -13.14
CA ARG A 58 -2.34 30.65 -14.25
C ARG A 58 -3.11 29.41 -13.77
N HIS A 59 -2.70 28.84 -12.63
CA HIS A 59 -3.26 27.59 -12.10
C HIS A 59 -4.20 27.77 -10.90
N GLY A 60 -4.57 29.02 -10.57
CA GLY A 60 -5.50 29.36 -9.49
C GLY A 60 -5.01 28.97 -8.09
N ILE A 61 -3.70 29.09 -7.82
CA ILE A 61 -3.09 28.64 -6.56
C ILE A 61 -2.94 29.80 -5.58
N THR A 62 -3.54 29.66 -4.40
CA THR A 62 -3.39 30.61 -3.29
C THR A 62 -2.41 30.05 -2.26
N PHE A 63 -1.41 30.84 -1.89
CA PHE A 63 -0.39 30.47 -0.90
C PHE A 63 -0.74 30.94 0.52
N ALA A 64 -0.24 30.21 1.51
CA ALA A 64 -0.33 30.57 2.91
C ALA A 64 0.23 31.98 3.14
N GLY A 65 -0.56 32.83 3.79
CA GLY A 65 -0.21 34.22 4.11
C GLY A 65 -0.39 35.22 2.97
N ALA A 66 -1.03 34.82 1.86
CA ALA A 66 -1.43 35.75 0.80
C ALA A 66 -2.48 36.77 1.28
N ASP A 67 -3.37 36.36 2.18
CA ASP A 67 -4.49 37.18 2.70
C ASP A 67 -4.11 38.00 3.95
N GLY A 68 -2.81 38.21 4.20
CA GLY A 68 -2.33 38.97 5.37
C GLY A 68 -2.32 38.19 6.70
N ASN A 69 -2.80 36.95 6.72
CA ASN A 69 -2.70 36.09 7.90
C ASN A 69 -1.25 35.66 8.16
N CYS A 70 -0.79 35.85 9.40
CA CYS A 70 0.55 35.45 9.83
C CYS A 70 0.69 33.92 9.74
N THR A 71 1.47 33.44 8.77
CA THR A 71 1.81 32.02 8.67
C THR A 71 2.72 31.64 9.83
N LYS A 72 2.37 30.58 10.58
CA LYS A 72 3.25 30.01 11.62
C LYS A 72 4.63 29.74 11.00
N ARG A 73 5.70 30.16 11.67
CA ARG A 73 7.07 29.85 11.25
C ARG A 73 7.23 28.33 11.19
N LEU A 74 7.31 27.77 9.99
CA LEU A 74 7.61 26.36 9.80
C LEU A 74 9.04 26.06 10.25
N SER A 75 9.24 24.90 10.85
CA SER A 75 10.59 24.46 11.22
C SER A 75 11.43 24.22 9.96
N SER A 76 12.73 24.50 10.05
CA SER A 76 13.69 24.28 8.96
C SER A 76 13.72 22.82 8.50
N ALA A 77 13.46 21.87 9.41
CA ALA A 77 13.36 20.45 9.11
C ALA A 77 12.20 20.12 8.15
N VAL A 78 11.04 20.75 8.32
CA VAL A 78 9.87 20.54 7.44
C VAL A 78 10.15 21.05 6.03
N ILE A 79 10.78 22.23 5.93
CA ILE A 79 11.16 22.82 4.64
C ILE A 79 12.19 21.94 3.91
N LYS A 80 13.21 21.43 4.64
CA LYS A 80 14.22 20.52 4.06
C LYS A 80 13.61 19.20 3.59
N ARG A 81 12.73 18.60 4.39
CA ARG A 81 12.02 17.37 4.02
C ARG A 81 11.25 17.54 2.73
N GLU A 82 10.56 18.67 2.56
CA GLU A 82 9.80 18.94 1.33
C GLU A 82 10.71 19.21 0.12
N ALA A 83 11.85 19.88 0.33
CA ALA A 83 12.86 20.07 -0.71
C ALA A 83 13.49 18.73 -1.17
N GLU A 84 13.78 17.83 -0.23
CA GLU A 84 14.28 16.48 -0.52
C GLU A 84 13.21 15.63 -1.25
N HIS A 85 11.96 15.70 -0.78
CA HIS A 85 10.84 14.98 -1.40
C HIS A 85 10.60 15.43 -2.84
N SER A 86 10.50 16.74 -3.08
CA SER A 86 10.29 17.32 -4.41
C SER A 86 11.45 17.02 -5.36
N SER A 87 12.70 17.13 -4.89
CA SER A 87 13.88 16.80 -5.71
C SER A 87 13.96 15.31 -6.05
N ALA A 88 13.62 14.41 -5.12
CA ALA A 88 13.55 12.98 -5.38
C ALA A 88 12.46 12.59 -6.40
N ILE A 89 11.36 13.35 -6.45
CA ILE A 89 10.31 13.14 -7.47
C ILE A 89 10.78 13.63 -8.84
N VAL A 90 11.40 14.82 -8.91
CA VAL A 90 11.97 15.33 -10.17
C VAL A 90 13.01 14.35 -10.72
N ALA A 91 13.91 13.84 -9.89
CA ALA A 91 14.89 12.84 -10.31
C ALA A 91 14.24 11.55 -10.84
N ARG A 92 13.13 11.11 -10.22
CA ARG A 92 12.34 9.96 -10.69
C ARG A 92 11.61 10.23 -12.01
N SER A 93 11.20 11.47 -12.27
CA SER A 93 10.52 11.87 -13.51
C SER A 93 11.45 11.94 -14.73
N VAL A 94 12.72 12.31 -14.54
CA VAL A 94 13.68 12.45 -15.67
C VAL A 94 14.23 11.10 -16.13
N ASN A 95 14.33 10.11 -15.23
CA ASN A 95 14.97 8.82 -15.51
C ASN A 95 14.03 7.71 -15.99
N ARG A 96 12.73 7.98 -16.20
CA ARG A 96 11.79 6.96 -16.67
C ARG A 96 11.40 7.23 -18.12
N LYS A 97 11.77 6.29 -19.00
CA LYS A 97 11.07 6.14 -20.28
C LYS A 97 9.58 5.95 -19.95
N PRO A 98 8.67 6.74 -20.54
CA PRO A 98 7.23 6.54 -20.32
C PRO A 98 6.88 5.10 -20.68
N LEU A 99 6.28 4.37 -19.73
CA LEU A 99 5.74 3.04 -19.98
C LEU A 99 4.44 3.25 -20.76
N GLU A 100 4.53 3.20 -22.09
CA GLU A 100 3.40 3.42 -23.01
C GLU A 100 2.25 2.44 -22.81
N THR A 101 2.48 1.29 -22.17
CA THR A 101 1.44 0.27 -21.93
C THR A 101 1.83 -0.62 -20.74
N LEU A 102 0.89 -0.79 -19.80
CA LEU A 102 0.94 -1.85 -18.78
C LEU A 102 0.56 -3.20 -19.41
N ASP A 103 1.23 -3.59 -20.48
CA ASP A 103 0.98 -4.88 -21.13
C ASP A 103 1.56 -5.99 -20.25
N SER A 104 0.69 -6.78 -19.63
CA SER A 104 1.06 -7.97 -18.83
C SER A 104 1.84 -9.01 -19.64
N SER A 105 1.77 -8.94 -20.98
CA SER A 105 2.49 -9.77 -21.94
C SER A 105 3.96 -9.36 -22.15
N LYS A 106 4.38 -8.16 -21.69
CA LYS A 106 5.78 -7.68 -21.78
C LYS A 106 6.61 -7.98 -20.54
N ILE A 107 6.01 -8.51 -19.48
CA ILE A 107 6.73 -8.93 -18.28
C ILE A 107 7.44 -10.25 -18.60
N THR A 108 8.75 -10.19 -18.84
CA THR A 108 9.55 -11.42 -19.02
C THR A 108 9.49 -12.27 -17.74
N PRO A 109 9.55 -13.60 -17.86
CA PRO A 109 9.56 -14.49 -16.68
C PRO A 109 10.65 -14.10 -15.67
N ASP A 110 11.82 -13.65 -16.15
CA ASP A 110 12.92 -13.16 -15.31
C ASP A 110 12.56 -11.89 -14.50
N GLN A 111 11.80 -10.98 -15.10
CA GLN A 111 11.34 -9.77 -14.39
C GLN A 111 10.28 -10.11 -13.35
N ARG A 112 9.38 -11.04 -13.67
CA ARG A 112 8.38 -11.55 -12.72
C ARG A 112 9.05 -12.24 -11.54
N GLU A 113 10.06 -13.05 -11.79
CA GLU A 113 10.80 -13.73 -10.72
C GLU A 113 11.64 -12.75 -9.89
N ARG A 114 12.28 -11.76 -10.52
CA ARG A 114 13.00 -10.71 -9.79
C ARG A 114 12.05 -9.87 -8.92
N ALA A 115 10.86 -9.55 -9.40
CA ALA A 115 9.83 -8.87 -8.61
C ALA A 115 9.39 -9.74 -7.42
N ARG A 116 9.08 -11.02 -7.67
CA ARG A 116 8.73 -11.99 -6.62
C ARG A 116 9.83 -12.10 -5.55
N ARG A 117 11.11 -12.12 -5.93
CA ARG A 117 12.23 -12.14 -4.99
C ARG A 117 12.31 -10.87 -4.15
N ARG A 118 12.07 -9.69 -4.76
CA ARG A 118 12.05 -8.41 -4.02
C ARG A 118 10.91 -8.39 -3.00
N ASP A 119 9.72 -8.80 -3.41
CA ASP A 119 8.56 -8.84 -2.52
C ASP A 119 8.79 -9.84 -1.38
N GLN A 120 9.37 -11.00 -1.69
CA GLN A 120 9.76 -11.98 -0.68
C GLN A 120 10.80 -11.43 0.29
N GLN A 121 11.81 -10.69 -0.18
CA GLN A 121 12.80 -10.05 0.68
C GLN A 121 12.15 -9.01 1.60
N SER A 122 11.20 -8.22 1.09
CA SER A 122 10.47 -7.26 1.91
C SER A 122 9.62 -7.94 2.99
N VAL A 123 8.95 -9.04 2.64
CA VAL A 123 8.17 -9.84 3.60
C VAL A 123 9.09 -10.49 4.64
N ASN A 124 10.22 -11.04 4.23
CA ASN A 124 11.20 -11.64 5.13
C ASN A 124 11.76 -10.60 6.11
N GLY A 125 12.13 -9.41 5.64
CA GLY A 125 12.62 -8.33 6.50
C GLY A 125 11.56 -7.85 7.50
N PHE A 126 10.28 -7.83 7.11
CA PHE A 126 9.20 -7.54 8.04
C PHE A 126 9.04 -8.63 9.11
N ILE A 127 9.17 -9.90 8.74
CA ILE A 127 9.12 -11.01 9.71
C ILE A 127 10.31 -10.94 10.69
N GLU A 128 11.50 -10.61 10.20
CA GLU A 128 12.69 -10.40 11.04
C GLU A 128 12.48 -9.25 12.03
N TYR A 129 11.94 -8.12 11.55
CA TYR A 129 11.56 -7.01 12.41
C TYR A 129 10.55 -7.41 13.50
N LEU A 130 9.53 -8.20 13.15
CA LEU A 130 8.58 -8.74 14.13
C LEU A 130 9.23 -9.71 15.13
N ARG A 131 10.23 -10.49 14.71
CA ARG A 131 11.02 -11.35 15.62
C ARG A 131 11.87 -10.55 16.59
N GLU A 132 12.37 -9.39 16.18
CA GLU A 132 13.10 -8.50 17.08
C GLU A 132 12.16 -7.84 18.10
N LEU A 133 10.99 -7.40 17.63
CA LEU A 133 9.95 -6.85 18.50
C LEU A 133 9.42 -7.90 19.48
N SER A 134 9.31 -9.17 19.07
CA SER A 134 8.79 -10.23 19.96
C SER A 134 9.67 -10.51 21.17
N LYS A 135 10.98 -10.24 21.08
CA LYS A 135 11.94 -10.39 22.19
C LYS A 135 11.82 -9.31 23.25
N THR A 136 11.28 -8.15 22.90
CA THR A 136 11.35 -6.93 23.72
C THR A 136 9.97 -6.40 24.14
N HIS A 137 8.93 -6.67 23.36
CA HIS A 137 7.60 -6.07 23.53
C HIS A 137 6.52 -7.14 23.73
N THR A 138 5.42 -6.74 24.38
CA THR A 138 4.17 -7.52 24.38
C THR A 138 3.50 -7.45 23.01
N ARG A 139 2.65 -8.42 22.66
CA ARG A 139 2.00 -8.47 21.33
C ARG A 139 1.22 -7.19 20.99
N GLU A 140 0.53 -6.59 21.95
CA GLU A 140 -0.23 -5.36 21.72
C GLU A 140 0.67 -4.14 21.49
N GLN A 141 1.80 -4.07 22.21
CA GLN A 141 2.79 -3.00 22.02
C GLN A 141 3.50 -3.17 20.69
N ALA A 142 3.89 -4.40 20.33
CA ALA A 142 4.50 -4.70 19.03
C ALA A 142 3.55 -4.37 17.87
N ALA A 143 2.24 -4.62 18.01
CA ALA A 143 1.25 -4.26 17.00
C ALA A 143 1.16 -2.74 16.78
N LYS A 144 1.18 -1.96 17.87
CA LYS A 144 1.21 -0.49 17.80
C LYS A 144 2.49 0.04 17.16
N VAL A 145 3.65 -0.50 17.56
CA VAL A 145 4.96 -0.08 17.05
C VAL A 145 5.11 -0.43 15.56
N ALA A 146 4.68 -1.62 15.15
CA ALA A 146 4.70 -2.05 13.75
C ALA A 146 3.56 -1.44 12.91
N GLY A 147 2.63 -0.69 13.52
CA GLY A 147 1.51 -0.06 12.82
C GLY A 147 0.48 -1.04 12.21
N ILE A 148 0.38 -2.26 12.75
CA ILE A 148 -0.51 -3.30 12.23
C ILE A 148 -1.66 -3.60 13.19
N SER A 149 -2.77 -4.11 12.64
CA SER A 149 -3.93 -4.44 13.46
C SER A 149 -3.62 -5.58 14.45
N PRO A 150 -4.17 -5.56 15.67
CA PRO A 150 -3.97 -6.63 16.65
C PRO A 150 -4.41 -8.01 16.15
N THR A 151 -5.47 -8.07 15.34
CA THR A 151 -5.97 -9.31 14.71
C THR A 151 -4.98 -9.86 13.68
N PHE A 152 -4.40 -8.98 12.87
CA PHE A 152 -3.36 -9.36 11.91
C PHE A 152 -2.10 -9.84 12.64
N MET A 153 -1.67 -9.13 13.68
CA MET A 153 -0.55 -9.55 14.53
C MET A 153 -0.76 -10.93 15.14
N ARG A 154 -1.98 -11.22 15.63
CA ARG A 154 -2.31 -12.55 16.16
C ARG A 154 -2.15 -13.66 15.13
N THR A 155 -2.66 -13.43 13.92
CA THR A 155 -2.58 -14.40 12.82
C THR A 155 -1.14 -14.61 12.37
N MET A 156 -0.37 -13.53 12.26
CA MET A 156 1.05 -13.59 11.92
C MET A 156 1.88 -14.26 13.00
N ALA A 157 1.62 -13.98 14.28
CA ALA A 157 2.30 -14.62 15.40
C ALA A 157 2.09 -16.14 15.38
N TYR A 158 0.86 -16.58 15.08
CA TYR A 158 0.55 -18.00 14.93
C TYR A 158 1.26 -18.62 13.72
N ASN A 159 1.12 -18.02 12.54
CA ASN A 159 1.70 -18.57 11.30
C ASN A 159 3.23 -18.63 11.32
N GLN A 160 3.88 -17.67 11.97
CA GLN A 160 5.34 -17.54 12.03
C GLN A 160 5.93 -18.04 13.35
N ASN A 161 5.12 -18.66 14.22
CA ASN A 161 5.51 -19.15 15.55
C ASN A 161 6.27 -18.11 16.39
N LEU A 162 5.78 -16.86 16.39
CA LEU A 162 6.36 -15.77 17.17
C LEU A 162 5.80 -15.79 18.59
N VAL A 163 6.69 -15.86 19.59
CA VAL A 163 6.35 -15.77 21.01
C VAL A 163 6.74 -14.38 21.51
N PHE A 164 5.77 -13.62 22.02
CA PHE A 164 5.99 -12.28 22.56
C PHE A 164 6.20 -12.32 24.08
N VAL A 165 6.91 -11.32 24.60
CA VAL A 165 7.13 -11.16 26.05
C VAL A 165 5.78 -11.01 26.76
N GLY A 166 5.58 -11.77 27.85
CA GLY A 166 4.34 -11.76 28.62
C GLY A 166 3.23 -12.67 28.08
N GLU A 167 3.44 -13.32 26.93
CA GLU A 167 2.56 -14.38 26.46
C GLU A 167 3.04 -15.71 27.02
N THR A 168 2.30 -16.25 27.98
CA THR A 168 2.48 -17.66 28.36
C THR A 168 2.06 -18.49 27.15
N THR A 169 2.97 -19.32 26.62
CA THR A 169 2.69 -20.38 25.65
C THR A 169 1.83 -21.51 26.24
N ALA A 170 1.05 -21.18 27.28
CA ALA A 170 0.03 -22.01 27.84
C ALA A 170 -1.14 -22.11 26.86
N ILE A 171 -0.98 -22.99 25.87
CA ILE A 171 -2.09 -23.80 25.37
C ILE A 171 -2.52 -24.74 26.51
N THR A 172 -2.93 -24.15 27.62
CA THR A 172 -3.65 -24.79 28.70
C THR A 172 -4.74 -23.81 29.10
N ARG A 173 -5.54 -23.36 28.10
CA ARG A 173 -6.93 -23.08 28.43
C ARG A 173 -7.48 -24.42 28.91
N PRO A 174 -7.86 -24.57 30.19
CA PRO A 174 -8.49 -25.81 30.63
C PRO A 174 -9.71 -25.99 29.74
N VAL A 175 -9.69 -27.05 28.93
CA VAL A 175 -10.82 -27.45 28.11
C VAL A 175 -11.86 -27.95 29.10
N THR A 176 -12.64 -27.02 29.65
CA THR A 176 -13.72 -27.37 30.56
C THR A 176 -14.79 -28.14 29.78
N PRO A 177 -15.44 -29.14 30.39
CA PRO A 177 -16.49 -29.92 29.73
C PRO A 177 -17.64 -29.03 29.20
N ALA A 178 -17.80 -27.82 29.73
CA ALA A 178 -18.74 -26.82 29.22
C ALA A 178 -18.34 -26.24 27.84
N VAL A 179 -17.05 -26.01 27.59
CA VAL A 179 -16.55 -25.54 26.29
C VAL A 179 -16.65 -26.66 25.25
N ILE A 180 -16.38 -27.91 25.65
CA ILE A 180 -16.61 -29.09 24.81
C ILE A 180 -18.09 -29.21 24.44
N ARG A 181 -19.01 -29.11 25.41
CA ARG A 181 -20.45 -29.15 25.14
C ARG A 181 -20.91 -28.04 24.20
N LYS A 182 -20.37 -26.82 24.34
CA LYS A 182 -20.67 -25.72 23.40
C LYS A 182 -20.16 -26.02 22.00
N LEU A 183 -18.92 -26.48 21.85
CA LEU A 183 -18.36 -26.85 20.55
C LEU A 183 -19.10 -28.03 19.91
N GLN A 184 -19.47 -29.05 20.68
CA GLN A 184 -20.31 -30.16 20.23
C GLN A 184 -21.69 -29.67 19.79
N SER A 185 -22.29 -28.73 20.53
CA SER A 185 -23.57 -28.14 20.16
C SER A 185 -23.50 -27.28 18.89
N THR A 186 -22.33 -26.76 18.52
CA THR A 186 -22.15 -25.93 17.31
C THR A 186 -21.65 -26.71 16.10
N LEU A 187 -20.83 -27.76 16.31
CA LEU A 187 -20.27 -28.59 15.24
C LEU A 187 -21.21 -29.73 14.85
N PHE A 188 -22.10 -30.18 15.75
CA PHE A 188 -22.95 -31.36 15.54
C PHE A 188 -24.45 -31.12 15.79
N ARG A 189 -24.93 -29.87 15.86
CA ARG A 189 -26.38 -29.60 15.73
C ARG A 189 -26.71 -29.02 14.36
N PRO A 190 -27.50 -29.72 13.54
CA PRO A 190 -28.19 -29.08 12.42
C PRO A 190 -29.40 -28.31 13.00
N SER A 191 -29.16 -27.18 13.68
CA SER A 191 -30.24 -26.33 14.22
C SER A 191 -30.64 -25.19 13.28
N LYS A 192 -30.15 -25.21 12.05
CA LYS A 192 -30.73 -24.50 10.90
C LYS A 192 -31.17 -25.58 9.94
N GLU A 193 -32.42 -25.52 9.47
CA GLU A 193 -32.89 -26.36 8.38
C GLU A 193 -31.83 -26.36 7.27
N MET A 194 -31.11 -27.47 7.13
CA MET A 194 -30.12 -27.61 6.08
C MET A 194 -30.88 -27.61 4.76
N THR A 195 -30.42 -26.81 3.81
CA THR A 195 -31.02 -26.85 2.47
C THR A 195 -30.89 -28.27 1.93
N PRO A 196 -31.91 -28.82 1.26
CA PRO A 196 -31.89 -30.21 0.80
C PRO A 196 -30.65 -30.52 -0.07
N SER A 197 -30.13 -29.52 -0.78
CA SER A 197 -28.87 -29.58 -1.54
C SER A 197 -27.65 -29.91 -0.67
N THR A 198 -27.44 -29.19 0.44
CA THR A 198 -26.29 -29.42 1.33
C THR A 198 -26.39 -30.75 2.08
N SER A 199 -27.62 -31.18 2.40
CA SER A 199 -27.85 -32.52 2.98
C SER A 199 -27.51 -33.65 2.01
N ARG A 200 -27.75 -33.44 0.71
CA ARG A 200 -27.47 -34.43 -0.34
C ARG A 200 -25.97 -34.55 -0.58
N GLN A 201 -25.26 -33.43 -0.61
CA GLN A 201 -23.79 -33.39 -0.74
C GLN A 201 -23.09 -34.05 0.45
N LEU A 202 -23.58 -33.83 1.68
CA LEU A 202 -23.02 -34.50 2.86
C LEU A 202 -23.26 -36.01 2.85
N ARG A 203 -24.41 -36.47 2.36
CA ARG A 203 -24.66 -37.92 2.20
C ARG A 203 -23.75 -38.54 1.15
N GLU A 204 -23.54 -37.85 0.04
CA GLU A 204 -22.60 -38.28 -1.01
C GLU A 204 -21.18 -38.39 -0.42
N TYR A 205 -20.74 -37.41 0.36
CA TYR A 205 -19.39 -37.40 0.94
C TYR A 205 -19.17 -38.37 2.11
N VAL A 206 -20.21 -38.68 2.89
CA VAL A 206 -20.12 -39.57 4.07
C VAL A 206 -20.39 -41.04 3.70
N MET A 207 -21.12 -41.29 2.62
CA MET A 207 -21.48 -42.64 2.14
C MET A 207 -20.72 -43.04 0.87
N ASP A 208 -19.79 -42.21 0.38
CA ASP A 208 -18.79 -42.65 -0.60
C ASP A 208 -17.82 -43.62 0.10
N ASP A 209 -18.21 -44.89 0.14
CA ASP A 209 -17.37 -46.05 0.43
C ASP A 209 -16.44 -46.34 -0.77
N THR A 210 -15.87 -45.31 -1.40
CA THR A 210 -14.76 -45.51 -2.33
C THR A 210 -13.53 -45.82 -1.50
N PRO A 211 -12.95 -47.03 -1.60
CA PRO A 211 -11.74 -47.34 -0.86
C PRO A 211 -10.64 -46.35 -1.27
N ASP A 212 -10.02 -45.70 -0.29
CA ASP A 212 -8.80 -44.92 -0.51
C ASP A 212 -7.76 -45.83 -1.16
N GLU A 213 -7.53 -45.66 -2.47
CA GLU A 213 -6.42 -46.32 -3.16
C GLU A 213 -5.10 -45.74 -2.62
N PHE A 214 -4.47 -46.49 -1.72
CA PHE A 214 -3.08 -46.32 -1.30
C PHE A 214 -2.12 -47.09 -2.23
#